data_AF-A0A8C0RF37-F1
#
_entry.id   AF-A0A8C0RF37-F1
#
_cell.length_a   1.000
_cell.length_b   1.000
_cell.length_c   1.000
_cell.angle_alpha   90.00
_cell.angle_beta   90.00
_cell.angle_gamma   90.00
#
_symmetry.space_group_name_H-M   'P 1'
#
loop_
_entity.id
_entity.type
_entity.pdbx_description
1 polymer ?
#
loop_
_entity_poly.entity_id
_entity_poly.type
_entity_poly.pdbx_seq_one_letter_code
_entity_poly.pdbx_strand_id
1 'polypeptide(L)'
;MLRVLSSLQERPVLCPGQAVCPEVSSSEEDTCVVSCNSDDNCPQGTKCCPRSPCSRSCVVPFIVPVQKAGHCPRVQIPLTPEPCLESSECSRDDQCVGHRKCCLSVCAMRCQDPEEPLQ
;
A
#
# COMPACT_ATOMS: atom_id res chain seq x y z
N MET A 1 41.70 7.11 -12.25
CA MET A 1 40.46 7.52 -11.56
C MET A 1 39.29 7.33 -12.51
N LEU A 2 38.78 6.10 -12.65
CA LEU A 2 37.66 5.82 -13.56
C LEU A 2 36.36 6.12 -12.80
N ARG A 3 35.71 7.25 -13.10
CA ARG A 3 34.37 7.56 -12.59
C ARG A 3 33.36 6.84 -13.47
N VAL A 4 32.84 5.72 -13.01
CA VAL A 4 31.61 5.15 -13.58
C VAL A 4 30.45 5.81 -12.83
N LEU A 5 29.89 6.86 -13.42
CA LEU A 5 28.59 7.39 -13.00
C LEU A 5 27.53 6.46 -13.60
N SER A 6 27.19 5.39 -12.89
CA SER A 6 26.04 4.56 -13.24
C SER A 6 24.77 5.32 -12.87
N SER A 7 24.22 6.03 -13.85
CA SER A 7 22.85 6.55 -13.80
C SER A 7 21.89 5.35 -13.78
N LEU A 8 21.44 4.93 -12.60
CA LEU A 8 20.23 4.12 -12.49
C LEU A 8 19.06 5.04 -12.84
N GLN A 9 18.62 4.95 -14.10
CA GLN A 9 17.33 5.47 -14.52
C GLN A 9 16.28 4.65 -13.76
N GLU A 10 15.94 5.10 -12.56
CA GLU A 10 14.75 4.70 -11.83
C GLU A 10 13.58 5.13 -12.74
N ARG A 11 13.11 4.20 -13.57
CA ARG A 11 11.78 4.34 -14.18
C ARG A 11 10.83 4.52 -12.98
N PRO A 12 9.97 5.55 -12.96
CA PRO A 12 8.98 5.63 -11.90
C PRO A 12 8.15 4.34 -11.96
N VAL A 13 8.34 3.48 -10.97
CA VAL A 13 7.51 2.30 -10.77
C VAL A 13 6.14 2.87 -10.47
N LEU A 14 5.26 2.86 -11.49
CA LEU A 14 3.86 3.20 -11.27
C LEU A 14 3.30 2.12 -10.34
N CYS A 15 3.23 2.47 -9.05
CA CYS A 15 2.87 1.52 -8.02
C CYS A 15 1.45 1.03 -8.28
N PRO A 16 1.20 -0.29 -8.36
CA PRO A 16 -0.16 -0.80 -8.37
C PRO A 16 -0.79 -0.41 -7.04
N GLY A 17 -1.74 0.52 -7.10
CA GLY A 17 -2.48 0.98 -5.95
C GLY A 17 -3.94 0.57 -6.06
N GLN A 18 -4.55 0.23 -4.92
CA GLN A 18 -5.97 -0.03 -4.83
C GLN A 18 -6.72 1.28 -4.65
N ALA A 19 -7.74 1.51 -5.48
CA ALA A 19 -8.62 2.67 -5.35
C ALA A 19 -9.67 2.41 -4.27
N VAL A 20 -9.58 3.15 -3.15
CA VAL A 20 -10.44 3.03 -1.97
C VAL A 20 -11.19 4.34 -1.73
N CYS A 21 -12.39 4.24 -1.15
CA CYS A 21 -13.19 5.40 -0.79
C CYS A 21 -12.50 6.24 0.31
N PRO A 22 -12.50 7.57 0.18
CA PRO A 22 -12.13 8.48 1.27
C PRO A 22 -12.94 8.22 2.53
N GLU A 23 -12.28 8.27 3.70
CA GLU A 23 -13.02 8.35 4.96
C GLU A 23 -13.85 9.62 4.97
N VAL A 24 -15.12 9.47 5.32
CA VAL A 24 -16.05 10.57 5.43
C VAL A 24 -16.07 11.04 6.88
N SER A 25 -15.58 12.27 7.13
CA SER A 25 -15.92 12.98 8.36
C SER A 25 -17.42 13.24 8.28
N SER A 26 -18.22 12.70 9.20
CA SER A 26 -19.65 12.99 9.21
C SER A 26 -19.81 14.49 9.38
N SER A 27 -20.32 15.16 8.35
CA SER A 27 -21.10 16.36 8.57
C SER A 27 -22.50 15.85 8.80
N GLU A 28 -22.95 15.94 10.06
CA GLU A 28 -24.37 16.01 10.40
C GLU A 28 -25.07 17.00 9.45
N GLU A 29 -26.36 16.82 9.18
CA GLU A 29 -27.16 17.52 8.17
C GLU A 29 -27.06 16.99 6.70
N ASP A 30 -27.61 15.81 6.37
CA ASP A 30 -27.89 15.53 4.94
C ASP A 30 -29.11 14.64 4.68
N THR A 31 -29.85 15.01 3.64
CA THR A 31 -30.94 14.20 3.10
C THR A 31 -30.35 12.96 2.45
N CYS A 32 -31.06 11.83 2.45
CA CYS A 32 -30.58 10.64 1.76
C CYS A 32 -30.50 10.90 0.26
N VAL A 33 -29.28 10.98 -0.29
CA VAL A 33 -29.02 11.20 -1.71
C VAL A 33 -28.17 10.06 -2.26
N VAL A 34 -28.74 9.31 -3.20
CA VAL A 34 -28.06 8.22 -3.90
C VAL A 34 -27.87 8.63 -5.35
N SER A 35 -26.65 9.03 -5.70
CA SER A 35 -26.30 9.46 -7.08
C SER A 35 -25.73 8.33 -7.93
N CYS A 36 -25.33 7.23 -7.30
CA CYS A 36 -24.72 6.06 -7.95
C CYS A 36 -25.04 4.79 -7.16
N ASN A 37 -25.06 3.64 -7.84
CA ASN A 37 -25.22 2.32 -7.22
C ASN A 37 -23.98 1.44 -7.39
N SER A 38 -23.27 1.57 -8.51
CA SER A 38 -21.96 0.95 -8.77
C SER A 38 -20.96 1.96 -9.32
N ASP A 39 -19.69 1.57 -9.35
CA ASP A 39 -18.61 2.35 -9.95
C ASP A 39 -18.86 2.63 -11.44
N ASP A 40 -19.62 1.77 -12.14
CA ASP A 40 -19.97 1.94 -13.56
C ASP A 40 -20.91 3.11 -13.81
N ASN A 41 -21.64 3.58 -12.79
CA ASN A 41 -22.47 4.77 -12.89
C ASN A 41 -21.63 6.07 -12.82
N CYS A 42 -20.34 5.95 -12.48
CA CYS A 42 -19.46 7.08 -12.26
C CYS A 42 -18.56 7.34 -13.48
N PRO A 43 -18.17 8.60 -13.72
CA PRO A 43 -17.19 8.91 -14.75
C PRO A 43 -15.84 8.23 -14.46
N GLN A 44 -15.04 8.04 -15.52
CA GLN A 44 -13.73 7.39 -15.41
C GLN A 44 -12.88 8.04 -14.30
N GLY A 45 -12.22 7.20 -13.50
CA GLY A 45 -11.36 7.65 -12.41
C GLY A 45 -12.09 8.01 -11.11
N THR A 46 -13.41 7.80 -11.02
CA THR A 46 -14.18 7.97 -9.78
C THR A 46 -14.88 6.68 -9.36
N LYS A 47 -15.19 6.54 -8.07
CA LYS A 47 -15.85 5.37 -7.49
C LYS A 47 -17.11 5.75 -6.74
N CYS A 48 -18.09 4.86 -6.73
CA CYS A 48 -19.33 5.05 -6.03
C CYS A 48 -19.18 4.71 -4.55
N CYS A 49 -19.00 5.74 -3.73
CA CYS A 49 -18.67 5.59 -2.32
C CYS A 49 -19.85 5.96 -1.42
N PRO A 50 -20.06 5.22 -0.31
CA PRO A 50 -21.00 5.64 0.72
C PRO A 50 -20.50 6.92 1.39
N ARG A 51 -21.39 7.90 1.55
CA ARG A 51 -21.15 9.15 2.27
C ARG A 51 -21.83 9.17 3.64
N SER A 52 -22.92 8.43 3.74
CA SER A 52 -23.68 8.20 4.97
C SER A 52 -24.32 6.81 4.88
N PRO A 53 -25.01 6.32 5.92
CA PRO A 53 -25.71 5.04 5.87
C PRO A 53 -26.75 4.93 4.73
N CYS A 54 -27.26 6.07 4.24
CA CYS A 54 -28.26 6.11 3.17
C CYS A 54 -27.83 6.88 1.91
N SER A 55 -26.68 7.57 1.92
CA SER A 55 -26.21 8.38 0.79
C SER A 55 -24.99 7.79 0.11
N ARG A 56 -24.95 7.89 -1.23
CA ARG A 56 -23.83 7.43 -2.07
C ARG A 56 -23.55 8.45 -3.17
N SER A 57 -22.28 8.71 -3.46
CA SER A 57 -21.87 9.61 -4.53
C SER A 57 -20.58 9.15 -5.20
N CYS A 58 -20.38 9.60 -6.44
CA CYS A 58 -19.13 9.40 -7.17
C CYS A 58 -18.07 10.32 -6.58
N VAL A 59 -16.98 9.74 -6.09
CA VAL A 59 -15.86 10.47 -5.51
C VAL A 59 -14.55 10.03 -6.14
N VAL A 60 -13.57 10.94 -6.13
CA VAL A 60 -12.19 10.58 -6.47
C VAL A 60 -11.66 9.66 -5.36
N PRO A 61 -11.23 8.43 -5.68
CA PRO A 61 -10.73 7.50 -4.68
C PRO A 61 -9.32 7.88 -4.22
N PHE A 62 -8.96 7.44 -3.02
CA PHE A 62 -7.56 7.39 -2.61
C PHE A 62 -6.91 6.13 -3.17
N ILE A 63 -5.69 6.31 -3.71
CA ILE A 63 -4.88 5.20 -4.21
C ILE A 63 -3.99 4.73 -3.06
N VAL A 64 -4.33 3.59 -2.45
CA VAL A 64 -3.51 2.98 -1.40
C VAL A 64 -2.56 1.96 -2.01
N PRO A 65 -1.31 1.85 -1.54
CA PRO A 65 -0.37 0.84 -2.04
C PRO A 65 -0.92 -0.57 -1.78
N VAL A 66 -0.89 -1.43 -2.80
CA VAL A 66 -1.31 -2.83 -2.65
C VAL A 66 -0.26 -3.57 -1.82
N GLN A 67 -0.68 -4.18 -0.70
CA GLN A 67 0.16 -5.14 0.01
C GLN A 67 0.32 -6.40 -0.82
N LYS A 68 1.55 -6.93 -0.88
CA LYS A 68 1.81 -8.17 -1.60
C LYS A 68 1.31 -9.37 -0.80
N ALA A 69 0.87 -10.40 -1.52
CA ALA A 69 0.36 -11.64 -0.93
C ALA A 69 1.43 -12.38 -0.10
N GLY A 70 0.97 -13.19 0.84
CA GLY A 70 1.80 -13.98 1.75
C GLY A 70 2.24 -13.23 3.01
N HIS A 71 2.93 -13.94 3.92
CA HIS A 71 3.34 -13.40 5.22
C HIS A 71 4.86 -13.22 5.28
N CYS A 72 5.32 -12.29 6.12
CA CYS A 72 6.75 -12.16 6.38
C CYS A 72 7.27 -13.43 7.09
N PRO A 73 8.46 -13.90 6.74
CA PRO A 73 9.06 -15.05 7.40
C PRO A 73 9.25 -14.79 8.89
N ARG A 74 9.09 -15.83 9.70
CA ARG A 74 9.31 -15.73 11.15
C ARG A 74 10.81 -15.54 11.42
N VAL A 75 11.19 -14.35 11.86
CA VAL A 75 12.54 -14.08 12.36
C VAL A 75 12.57 -14.15 13.89
N GLN A 76 13.60 -14.80 14.43
CA GLN A 76 13.89 -14.73 15.87
C GLN A 76 14.47 -13.35 16.16
N ILE A 77 13.76 -12.55 16.96
CA ILE A 77 14.25 -11.26 17.42
C ILE A 77 15.27 -11.53 18.54
N PRO A 78 16.50 -11.01 18.45
CA PRO A 78 17.45 -11.09 19.55
C PRO A 78 16.87 -10.47 20.82
N LEU A 79 16.97 -11.19 21.95
CA LEU A 79 16.48 -10.72 23.26
C LEU A 79 17.26 -9.50 23.78
N THR A 80 18.45 -9.25 23.23
CA THR A 80 19.29 -8.10 23.55
C THR A 80 19.16 -7.05 22.46
N PRO A 81 18.71 -5.82 22.78
CA PRO A 81 18.65 -4.72 21.82
C PRO A 81 20.06 -4.21 21.56
N GLU A 82 20.76 -4.83 20.63
CA GLU A 82 21.93 -4.22 19.99
C GLU A 82 21.46 -3.03 19.16
N PRO A 83 22.18 -1.88 19.21
CA PRO A 83 21.85 -0.76 18.36
C PRO A 83 21.92 -1.18 16.89
N CYS A 84 20.81 -1.02 16.19
CA CYS A 84 20.74 -1.28 14.77
C CYS A 84 21.52 -0.24 13.98
N LEU A 85 22.78 -0.55 13.67
CA LEU A 85 23.63 0.26 12.80
C LEU A 85 23.31 0.06 11.31
N GLU A 86 22.44 -0.90 11.00
CA GLU A 86 22.08 -1.27 9.64
C GLU A 86 20.89 -0.43 9.13
N SER A 87 21.01 0.14 7.93
CA SER A 87 19.93 0.89 7.29
C SER A 87 18.86 -0.03 6.70
N SER A 88 17.60 0.39 6.79
CA SER A 88 16.48 -0.25 6.08
C SER A 88 16.64 -0.14 4.56
N GLU A 89 16.47 -1.26 3.85
CA GLU A 89 16.44 -1.33 2.39
C GLU A 89 15.10 -0.84 1.81
N CYS A 90 14.02 -1.12 2.54
CA CYS A 90 12.66 -0.85 2.12
C CYS A 90 11.82 -0.36 3.31
N SER A 91 10.69 0.31 3.02
CA SER A 91 9.67 0.64 4.04
C SER A 91 8.30 0.03 3.76
N ARG A 92 8.06 -0.43 2.53
CA ARG A 92 6.79 -0.98 2.05
C ARG A 92 7.08 -2.04 0.98
N ASP A 93 6.16 -2.99 0.83
CA ASP A 93 6.28 -4.11 -0.12
C ASP A 93 6.51 -3.66 -1.57
N ASP A 94 5.93 -2.53 -1.99
CA ASP A 94 6.02 -2.02 -3.36
C ASP A 94 7.42 -1.54 -3.75
N GLN A 95 8.31 -1.32 -2.79
CA GLN A 95 9.74 -1.05 -3.03
C GLN A 95 10.54 -2.33 -3.33
N CYS A 96 9.98 -3.51 -3.03
CA CYS A 96 10.63 -4.78 -3.31
C CYS A 96 10.30 -5.27 -4.72
N VAL A 97 11.24 -5.94 -5.37
CA VAL A 97 11.03 -6.49 -6.72
C VAL A 97 10.15 -7.74 -6.67
N GLY A 98 9.25 -7.89 -7.65
CA GLY A 98 8.41 -9.08 -7.80
C GLY A 98 7.43 -9.27 -6.64
N HIS A 99 7.35 -10.47 -6.09
CA HIS A 99 6.44 -10.83 -5.01
C HIS A 99 7.05 -10.67 -3.60
N ARG A 100 8.34 -10.28 -3.52
CA ARG A 100 9.04 -10.07 -2.23
C ARG A 100 8.36 -8.98 -1.40
N LYS A 101 8.26 -9.21 -0.10
CA LYS A 101 7.67 -8.31 0.90
C LYS A 101 8.74 -7.56 1.68
N CYS A 102 8.43 -6.37 2.16
CA CYS A 102 9.29 -5.60 3.02
C CYS A 102 9.08 -6.01 4.48
N CYS A 103 10.01 -6.80 5.00
CA CYS A 103 9.86 -7.49 6.29
C CYS A 103 10.99 -7.11 7.24
N LEU A 104 10.70 -7.07 8.55
CA LEU A 104 11.72 -6.93 9.58
C LEU A 104 12.63 -8.16 9.55
N SER A 105 13.93 -7.94 9.38
CA SER A 105 14.97 -8.96 9.45
C SER A 105 15.93 -8.59 10.57
N VAL A 106 15.83 -9.28 11.71
CA VAL A 106 16.58 -9.04 12.96
C VAL A 106 16.30 -7.66 13.59
N CYS A 107 16.47 -6.60 12.82
CA CYS A 107 16.88 -5.28 13.25
C CYS A 107 16.64 -4.20 12.17
N ALA A 108 16.63 -4.58 10.88
CA ALA A 108 16.38 -3.68 9.76
C ALA A 108 15.30 -4.23 8.80
N MET A 109 14.67 -3.36 8.02
CA MET A 109 13.69 -3.76 7.01
C MET A 109 14.38 -4.23 5.73
N ARG A 110 13.99 -5.40 5.23
CA ARG A 110 14.58 -6.08 4.08
C ARG A 110 13.54 -6.69 3.18
N CYS A 111 13.82 -6.74 1.89
CA CYS A 111 12.98 -7.45 0.95
C CYS A 111 13.17 -8.97 1.10
N GLN A 112 12.13 -9.70 1.46
CA GLN A 112 12.19 -11.14 1.73
C GLN A 112 11.10 -11.87 0.94
N ASP A 113 11.37 -13.14 0.61
CA ASP A 113 10.35 -13.99 0.00
C ASP A 113 9.26 -14.28 1.05
N PRO A 114 7.97 -14.15 0.69
CA PRO A 114 6.89 -14.43 1.61
C PRO A 114 6.76 -15.92 1.92
N GLU A 115 6.33 -16.24 3.14
CA GLU A 115 5.80 -17.57 3.44
C GLU A 115 4.42 -17.71 2.75
N GLU A 116 4.27 -18.75 1.92
CA GLU A 116 2.96 -19.11 1.39
C GLU A 116 2.02 -19.52 2.53
N PRO A 117 0.73 -19.13 2.49
CA PRO A 117 -0.25 -19.71 3.40
C PRO A 117 -0.23 -21.23 3.23
N LEU A 118 -0.01 -21.97 4.32
CA LEU A 118 -0.24 -23.42 4.32
C LEU A 118 -1.68 -23.65 3.84
N GLN A 119 -1.83 -24.20 2.63
CA GLN A 119 -3.11 -24.59 2.06
C GLN A 119 -3.66 -25.85 2.73
#